data_AF-A0A7K1K1G4-F1
#
_entry.id   AF-A0A7K1K1G4-F1
#
_cell.length_a   1.000
_cell.length_b   1.000
_cell.length_c   1.000
_cell.angle_alpha   90.00
_cell.angle_beta   90.00
_cell.angle_gamma   90.00
#
_symmetry.space_group_name_H-M   'P 1'
#
loop_
_entity.id
_entity.type
_entity.pdbx_description
1 polymer ?
#
loop_
_entity_poly.entity_id
_entity_poly.type
_entity_poly.pdbx_seq_one_letter_code
_entity_poly.pdbx_strand_id
1 'polypeptide(L)' 'YLCEVHHIHEWAHGGTTDIDRLTFACPAHHRLLSQGWTTRKQRDGTTEWIPPPQLKFGDPVTDTHHHPEQLTPAY' A
#
# COMPACT_ATOMS: atom_id res chain seq x y z
N TYR A 1 6.33 12.64 11.25
CA TYR A 1 5.00 12.73 10.62
C TYR A 1 5.13 13.31 9.23
N LEU A 2 5.25 12.46 8.21
CA LEU A 2 5.23 12.82 6.79
C LEU A 2 4.41 11.73 6.09
N CYS A 3 3.10 11.92 6.01
CA CYS A 3 2.15 10.94 5.51
C CYS A 3 1.21 11.61 4.51
N GLU A 4 0.93 10.91 3.42
CA GLU A 4 0.04 11.31 2.34
C GLU A 4 -1.07 10.27 2.21
N VAL A 5 -2.24 10.71 1.76
CA VAL A 5 -3.37 9.82 1.46
C VAL A 5 -3.36 9.52 -0.03
N HIS A 6 -3.15 8.25 -0.38
CA HIS A 6 -3.16 7.73 -1.73
C HIS A 6 -4.53 7.13 -2.07
N HIS A 7 -5.08 7.47 -3.24
CA HIS A 7 -6.28 6.82 -3.77
C HIS A 7 -5.88 5.58 -4.57
N ILE A 8 -6.44 4.42 -4.23
CA ILE A 8 -6.15 3.14 -4.92
C ILE A 8 -6.65 3.17 -6.36
N HIS A 9 -7.84 3.76 -6.59
CA HIS A 9 -8.26 4.20 -7.90
C HIS A 9 -7.92 5.68 -8.02
N GLU A 10 -7.02 6.05 -8.92
CA GLU A 10 -6.49 7.40 -9.04
C GLU A 10 -7.59 8.47 -9.04
N TRP A 11 -7.42 9.50 -8.21
CA TRP A 11 -8.39 10.59 -8.07
C TRP A 11 -8.67 11.26 -9.42
N ALA A 12 -7.62 11.50 -10.21
CA ALA A 12 -7.72 12.08 -11.55
C ALA A 12 -8.54 11.23 -12.55
N HIS A 13 -8.77 9.95 -12.23
CA HIS A 13 -9.57 9.01 -13.02
C HIS A 13 -10.95 8.73 -12.40
N GLY A 14 -11.39 9.56 -11.46
CA GLY A 14 -12.69 9.41 -10.78
C GLY A 14 -12.62 8.54 -9.52
N GLY A 15 -11.45 8.42 -8.89
CA GLY A 15 -11.28 7.84 -7.56
C GLY A 15 -12.22 8.44 -6.52
N THR A 16 -12.96 7.60 -5.80
CA THR A 16 -13.76 8.02 -4.65
C THR A 16 -12.89 8.13 -3.39
N THR A 17 -13.30 8.98 -2.45
CA THR A 17 -12.62 9.21 -1.17
C THR A 17 -13.20 8.32 -0.07
N ASP A 18 -13.64 7.12 -0.43
CA ASP A 18 -14.17 6.15 0.53
C ASP A 18 -13.03 5.51 1.34
N ILE A 19 -13.25 5.24 2.62
CA ILE A 19 -12.18 4.78 3.53
C ILE A 19 -11.52 3.45 3.07
N ASP A 20 -12.26 2.61 2.36
CA ASP A 20 -11.80 1.36 1.76
C ASP A 20 -11.04 1.55 0.43
N ARG A 21 -11.13 2.75 -0.17
CA ARG A 21 -10.45 3.14 -1.43
C ARG A 21 -9.20 3.99 -1.23
N LEU A 22 -8.81 4.22 0.03
CA LEU A 22 -7.66 5.05 0.40
C LEU A 22 -6.60 4.23 1.15
N THR A 23 -5.34 4.63 1.05
CA THR A 23 -4.26 4.12 1.89
C THR A 23 -3.27 5.21 2.24
N PHE A 24 -2.53 5.03 3.33
CA PHE A 24 -1.50 5.96 3.76
C PHE A 24 -0.15 5.57 3.18
N ALA A 25 0.59 6.54 2.69
CA ALA A 25 1.96 6.36 2.19
C ALA A 25 2.85 7.53 2.64
N CYS A 26 4.13 7.28 2.90
CA CYS A 26 5.08 8.38 3.04
C CYS A 26 5.43 8.92 1.63
N PRO A 27 5.93 10.17 1.51
CA PRO A 27 6.25 10.75 0.21
C PRO A 27 7.26 9.92 -0.61
N ALA A 28 8.16 9.17 0.03
CA ALA A 28 9.11 8.32 -0.68
C ALA A 28 8.41 7.13 -1.35
N HIS A 29 7.53 6.43 -0.61
CA HIS A 29 6.75 5.31 -1.16
C HIS A 29 5.68 5.78 -2.14
N HIS A 30 5.04 6.92 -1.91
CA HIS A 30 4.01 7.43 -2.82
C HIS A 30 4.57 7.72 -4.23
N ARG A 31 5.84 8.16 -4.33
CA ARG A 31 6.53 8.34 -5.62
C ARG A 31 6.75 7.03 -6.40
N LEU A 32 6.70 5.86 -5.76
CA LEU A 32 6.88 4.58 -6.47
C LEU A 32 5.76 4.31 -7.49
N LEU A 33 4.58 4.92 -7.32
CA LEU A 33 3.49 4.83 -8.31
C LEU A 33 3.91 5.33 -9.68
N SER A 34 4.69 6.41 -9.73
CA SER A 34 5.26 6.94 -10.98
C SER A 34 6.32 6.02 -11.62
N GLN A 35 6.75 4.98 -10.89
CA GLN A 35 7.74 4.00 -11.32
C GLN A 35 7.11 2.64 -11.64
N GLY A 36 5.79 2.60 -11.83
CA GLY A 36 5.05 1.40 -12.26
C GLY A 36 4.60 0.48 -11.12
N TRP A 37 4.75 0.92 -9.86
CA TRP A 37 4.10 0.25 -8.74
C TRP A 37 2.61 0.56 -8.72
N THR A 38 1.80 -0.38 -8.25
CA THR A 38 0.36 -0.18 -8.01
C THR A 38 0.00 -0.65 -6.60
N THR A 39 -1.17 -0.26 -6.10
CA THR A 39 -1.65 -0.71 -4.79
C THR A 39 -2.98 -1.44 -4.91
N ARG A 40 -3.27 -2.33 -3.95
CA ARG A 40 -4.57 -3.02 -3.82
C ARG A 40 -4.99 -3.06 -2.35
N LYS A 41 -6.27 -2.76 -2.07
CA LYS A 41 -6.87 -3.02 -0.75
C LYS A 41 -7.32 -4.46 -0.68
N GLN A 42 -6.87 -5.18 0.34
CA GLN A 42 -7.33 -6.54 0.63
C GLN A 42 -8.60 -6.51 1.50
N ARG A 43 -9.31 -7.64 1.57
CA ARG A 43 -10.57 -7.76 2.34
C ARG A 43 -10.39 -7.56 3.86
N ASP A 44 -9.19 -7.82 4.36
CA ASP A 44 -8.81 -7.62 5.77
C ASP A 44 -8.38 -6.17 6.07
N GLY A 45 -8.47 -5.26 5.09
CA GLY A 45 -8.09 -3.86 5.23
C GLY A 45 -6.60 -3.57 4.99
N THR A 46 -5.77 -4.61 4.81
CA THR A 46 -4.35 -4.42 4.47
C THR A 46 -4.18 -3.84 3.07
N THR A 47 -3.08 -3.11 2.88
CA THR A 47 -2.71 -2.55 1.57
C THR A 47 -1.54 -3.34 1.02
N GLU A 48 -1.74 -3.95 -0.13
CA GLU A 48 -0.68 -4.62 -0.88
C GLU A 48 -0.06 -3.63 -1.87
N TRP A 49 1.27 -3.64 -1.96
CA TRP A 49 2.03 -2.93 -2.98
C TRP A 49 2.51 -3.92 -4.03
N ILE A 50 2.02 -3.73 -5.26
CA ILE A 50 2.26 -4.62 -6.39
C ILE A 50 3.38 -4.01 -7.24
N PRO A 51 4.49 -4.73 -7.45
CA PRO A 51 5.63 -4.23 -8.18
C PRO A 51 5.39 -4.23 -9.70
N PRO A 52 6.16 -3.42 -10.46
CA PRO A 52 6.14 -3.49 -11.92
C PRO A 52 6.62 -4.87 -12.41
N PRO A 53 6.09 -5.41 -13.53
CA PRO A 53 6.37 -6.79 -13.98
C PRO A 53 7.85 -7.15 -14.19
N GLN A 54 8.69 -6.14 -14.43
CA GLN A 54 10.13 -6.29 -14.63
C GLN A 54 10.86 -6.62 -13.31
N LEU A 55 10.27 -6.28 -12.16
CA LEU A 55 10.85 -6.50 -10.84
C LEU A 55 10.32 -7.81 -10.25
N LYS A 56 11.13 -8.86 -10.36
CA LYS A 56 10.79 -10.17 -9.80
C LYS A 56 11.19 -10.22 -8.33
N PHE A 57 10.19 -10.21 -7.45
CA PHE A 57 10.39 -10.59 -6.06
C PHE A 57 10.22 -12.11 -5.91
N GLY A 58 10.73 -12.65 -4.81
CA GLY A 58 10.37 -13.99 -4.37
C GLY A 58 8.93 -14.02 -3.85
N ASP A 59 8.68 -14.81 -2.82
CA ASP A 59 7.36 -14.84 -2.18
C ASP A 59 6.97 -13.44 -1.68
N PRO A 60 5.68 -13.04 -1.77
CA PRO A 60 5.19 -11.81 -1.17
C PRO A 60 5.55 -11.76 0.32
N VAL A 61 6.22 -10.69 0.74
CA VAL A 61 6.57 -10.48 2.14
C VAL A 61 5.70 -9.37 2.70
N THR A 62 5.03 -9.65 3.82
CA THR A 62 4.37 -8.61 4.61
C THR A 62 5.44 -7.81 5.35
N ASP A 63 5.49 -6.50 5.09
CA ASP A 63 6.33 -5.58 5.87
C ASP A 63 5.62 -5.23 7.20
N THR A 64 6.20 -5.69 8.31
CA THR A 64 5.70 -5.46 9.67
C THR A 64 6.36 -4.28 10.36
N HIS A 65 7.16 -3.46 9.65
CA HIS A 65 7.89 -2.33 10.24
C HIS A 65 6.99 -1.37 11.04
N HIS A 66 5.76 -1.16 10.57
CA HIS A 66 4.76 -0.31 11.22
C HIS A 66 3.70 -1.09 12.02
N HIS A 67 3.78 -2.41 12.01
CA HIS A 67 2.87 -3.32 12.71
C HIS A 67 3.65 -4.38 13.52
N PRO A 68 4.54 -3.95 14.44
CA PRO A 68 5.36 -4.89 15.21
C PRO A 68 4.52 -5.86 16.06
N GLU A 69 3.28 -5.50 16.42
CA GLU A 69 2.32 -6.37 17.10
C GLU A 69 1.99 -7.66 16.33
N GLN A 70 2.17 -7.65 15.00
CA GLN A 70 1.96 -8.83 14.15
C GLN A 70 3.08 -9.87 14.25
N LEU A 71 4.22 -9.52 14.87
CA LEU A 71 5.34 -10.43 15.11
C LEU A 71 5.17 -11.26 16.40
N THR A 72 4.20 -10.91 17.24
CA THR A 72 3.95 -11.59 18.52
C THR A 72 2.63 -12.37 18.48
N PRO A 73 2.58 -13.64 18.91
CA PRO A 73 1.32 -14.35 19.05
C PRO A 73 0.43 -13.62 20.06
N ALA A 74 -0.87 -13.48 19.74
CA ALA A 74 -1.85 -13.05 20.73
C ALA A 74 -1.89 -14.06 21.88
N TYR A 75 -1.80 -13.57 23.12
CA TYR A 75 -2.02 -14.36 24.34
C TYR A 75 -3.50 -14.74 24.48
#